data_AF-A0A2W4LGK3-F1
#
_entry.id   AF-A0A2W4LGK3-F1
#
_cell.length_a   1.000
_cell.length_b   1.000
_cell.length_c   1.000
_cell.angle_alpha   90.00
_cell.angle_beta   90.00
_cell.angle_gamma   90.00
#
_symmetry.space_group_name_H-M   'P 1'
#
loop_
_entity.id
_entity.type
_entity.pdbx_description
1 polymer ?
#
loop_
_entity_poly.entity_id
_entity_poly.type
_entity_poly.pdbx_seq_one_letter_code
_entity_poly.pdbx_strand_id
1 'polypeptide(L)'
;MGDLLGQVIREQAGESAFALEERIRKLGKELRAAHAPAQHAAAMQELVAGLSPAEMRTVIRAFSVYFALVNLAEQLQRAWVLRDRLRAPPDVPRSERCAPAGPGLRSDGVPPGEIRAGPE
;
A
#
# COMPACT_ATOMS: atom_id res chain seq x y z
N MET A 1 -10.70 -11.84 -8.90
CA MET A 1 -10.96 -10.94 -7.75
C MET A 1 -12.04 -9.88 -8.02
N GLY A 2 -12.43 -9.60 -9.28
CA GLY A 2 -13.51 -8.64 -9.55
C GLY A 2 -14.89 -9.10 -9.04
N ASP A 3 -15.17 -10.41 -9.10
CA ASP A 3 -16.51 -10.94 -8.79
C ASP A 3 -16.90 -10.83 -7.31
N LEU A 4 -15.99 -11.18 -6.38
CA LEU A 4 -16.23 -11.08 -4.94
C LEU A 4 -16.41 -9.62 -4.50
N LEU A 5 -15.61 -8.72 -5.06
CA LEU A 5 -15.75 -7.30 -4.82
C LEU A 5 -17.10 -6.77 -5.30
N GLY A 6 -17.51 -7.18 -6.51
CA GLY A 6 -18.82 -6.81 -7.05
C GLY A 6 -19.96 -7.30 -6.16
N GLN A 7 -19.84 -8.49 -5.57
CA GLN A 7 -20.80 -8.99 -4.58
C GLN A 7 -20.83 -8.10 -3.33
N VAL A 8 -19.68 -7.75 -2.76
CA VAL A 8 -19.62 -6.88 -1.57
C VAL A 8 -20.22 -5.49 -1.85
N ILE A 9 -19.95 -4.91 -3.02
CA ILE A 9 -20.54 -3.60 -3.38
C ILE A 9 -22.06 -3.71 -3.51
N ARG A 10 -22.58 -4.75 -4.15
CA ARG A 10 -24.03 -4.98 -4.25
C ARG A 10 -24.69 -5.16 -2.88
N GLU A 11 -24.07 -5.92 -1.99
CA GLU A 11 -24.58 -6.15 -0.64
C GLU A 11 -24.55 -4.89 0.24
N GLN A 12 -23.51 -4.07 0.12
CA GLN A 12 -23.30 -2.91 1.00
C GLN A 12 -23.87 -1.59 0.47
N ALA A 13 -24.06 -1.48 -0.85
CA ALA A 13 -24.46 -0.24 -1.51
C ALA A 13 -25.55 -0.42 -2.59
N GLY A 14 -25.94 -1.65 -2.91
CA GLY A 14 -26.99 -1.96 -3.87
C GLY A 14 -26.52 -2.05 -5.34
N GLU A 15 -27.44 -2.47 -6.22
CA GLU A 15 -27.12 -2.71 -7.64
C GLU A 15 -26.80 -1.42 -8.40
N SER A 16 -27.45 -0.29 -8.06
CA SER A 16 -27.18 1.00 -8.69
C SER A 16 -25.76 1.49 -8.41
N ALA A 17 -25.25 1.24 -7.21
CA ALA A 17 -23.87 1.54 -6.82
C ALA A 17 -22.88 0.72 -7.64
N PHE A 18 -23.14 -0.58 -7.77
CA PHE A 18 -22.32 -1.48 -8.55
C PHE A 18 -22.31 -1.10 -10.04
N ALA A 19 -23.48 -0.82 -10.62
CA ALA A 19 -23.58 -0.41 -12.03
C ALA A 19 -22.82 0.89 -12.32
N LEU A 20 -22.88 1.86 -11.40
CA LEU A 20 -22.18 3.12 -11.53
C LEU A 20 -20.66 2.96 -11.38
N GLU A 21 -20.22 2.14 -10.41
CA GLU A 21 -18.80 1.82 -10.22
C GLU A 21 -18.23 1.08 -11.44
N GLU A 22 -18.93 0.09 -12.01
CA GLU A 22 -18.55 -0.57 -13.27
C GLU A 22 -18.36 0.42 -14.42
N ARG A 23 -19.30 1.37 -14.56
CA ARG A 23 -19.27 2.36 -15.63
C ARG A 23 -18.05 3.29 -15.50
N ILE A 24 -17.76 3.74 -14.28
CA ILE A 24 -16.55 4.51 -13.96
C ILE A 24 -15.29 3.66 -14.23
N ARG A 25 -15.28 2.39 -13.81
CA ARG A 25 -14.13 1.50 -13.98
C ARG A 25 -13.81 1.26 -15.45
N LYS A 26 -14.83 1.06 -16.29
CA LYS A 26 -14.67 0.89 -17.74
C LYS A 26 -14.01 2.11 -18.37
N LEU A 27 -14.56 3.31 -18.12
CA LEU A 27 -13.98 4.57 -18.61
C LEU A 27 -12.53 4.77 -18.12
N GLY A 28 -12.26 4.46 -16.85
CA GLY A 28 -10.90 4.53 -16.30
C GLY A 28 -9.90 3.54 -16.91
N LYS A 29 -10.37 2.39 -17.41
CA LYS A 29 -9.54 1.44 -18.17
C LYS A 29 -9.26 1.98 -19.57
N GLU A 30 -10.28 2.48 -20.26
CA GLU A 30 -10.16 3.07 -21.60
C GLU A 30 -9.19 4.26 -21.61
N LEU A 31 -9.27 5.14 -20.60
CA LEU A 31 -8.33 6.24 -20.38
C LEU A 31 -6.87 5.78 -20.27
N ARG A 32 -6.61 4.69 -19.56
CA ARG A 32 -5.25 4.13 -19.40
C ARG A 32 -4.75 3.37 -20.61
N ALA A 33 -5.66 2.79 -21.40
CA ALA A 33 -5.32 2.07 -22.63
C ALA A 33 -4.86 2.99 -23.78
N ALA A 34 -4.81 4.32 -23.57
CA ALA A 34 -4.38 5.33 -24.53
C ALA A 34 -5.18 5.38 -25.84
N HIS A 35 -6.40 4.82 -25.85
CA HIS A 35 -7.34 5.00 -26.95
C HIS A 35 -8.11 6.29 -26.69
N ALA A 36 -8.02 7.27 -27.59
CA ALA A 36 -8.76 8.55 -27.54
C ALA A 36 -8.88 9.20 -26.13
N PRO A 37 -7.78 9.44 -25.40
CA PRO A 37 -7.82 9.85 -23.99
C PRO A 37 -8.64 11.11 -23.74
N ALA A 38 -8.68 12.06 -24.67
CA ALA A 38 -9.50 13.27 -24.58
C ALA A 38 -11.02 12.96 -24.58
N GLN A 39 -11.47 12.01 -25.40
CA GLN A 39 -12.89 11.64 -25.49
C GLN A 39 -13.35 10.91 -24.23
N HIS A 40 -12.57 9.95 -23.75
CA HIS A 40 -12.92 9.24 -22.51
C HIS A 40 -12.79 10.13 -21.28
N ALA A 41 -11.90 11.13 -21.29
CA ALA A 41 -11.80 12.13 -20.22
C ALA A 41 -13.05 13.02 -20.20
N ALA A 42 -13.51 13.50 -21.35
CA ALA A 42 -14.74 14.26 -21.46
C ALA A 42 -15.96 13.43 -21.00
N ALA A 43 -16.07 12.18 -21.45
CA ALA A 43 -17.15 11.28 -21.02
C ALA A 43 -17.13 10.99 -19.51
N MET A 44 -15.95 10.86 -18.90
CA MET A 44 -15.82 10.73 -17.45
C MET A 44 -16.25 12.01 -16.73
N GLN A 45 -15.84 13.19 -17.24
CA GLN A 45 -16.22 14.48 -16.67
C GLN A 45 -17.73 14.69 -16.74
N GLU A 46 -18.36 14.42 -17.88
CA GLU A 46 -19.81 14.49 -18.06
C GLU A 46 -20.55 13.53 -17.11
N LEU A 47 -20.06 12.29 -16.99
CA LEU A 47 -20.65 11.32 -16.08
C LEU A 47 -20.61 11.84 -14.64
N VAL A 48 -19.44 12.30 -14.17
CA VAL A 48 -19.27 12.80 -12.80
C VAL A 48 -20.10 14.07 -12.55
N ALA A 49 -20.14 14.99 -13.53
CA ALA A 49 -20.91 16.22 -13.43
C ALA A 49 -22.44 15.98 -13.42
N GLY A 50 -22.90 14.91 -14.05
CA GLY A 50 -24.32 14.54 -14.10
C GLY A 50 -24.84 13.80 -12.86
N LEU A 51 -23.97 13.42 -11.92
CA LEU A 51 -24.39 12.69 -10.71
C LEU A 51 -25.09 13.60 -9.72
N SER A 52 -26.23 13.14 -9.20
CA SER A 52 -26.87 13.76 -8.05
C SER A 52 -26.01 13.62 -6.79
N PRO A 53 -26.22 14.46 -5.75
CA PRO A 53 -25.54 14.30 -4.47
C PRO A 53 -25.72 12.92 -3.83
N ALA A 54 -26.85 12.26 -4.05
CA ALA A 54 -27.12 10.92 -3.55
C ALA A 54 -26.28 9.86 -4.27
N GLU A 55 -26.19 9.94 -5.60
CA GLU A 55 -25.35 9.05 -6.40
C GLU A 55 -23.87 9.27 -6.09
N MET A 56 -23.43 10.53 -5.94
CA MET A 56 -22.07 10.87 -5.54
C MET A 56 -21.67 10.19 -4.22
N ARG A 57 -22.52 10.28 -3.19
CA ARG A 57 -22.30 9.59 -1.91
C ARG A 57 -22.21 8.07 -2.06
N THR A 58 -23.03 7.53 -2.95
CA THR A 58 -23.07 6.09 -3.25
C THR A 58 -21.77 5.62 -3.89
N VAL A 59 -21.27 6.36 -4.89
CA VAL A 59 -19.97 6.11 -5.55
C VAL A 59 -18.82 6.18 -4.55
N ILE A 60 -18.77 7.27 -3.75
CA ILE A 60 -17.72 7.45 -2.75
C ILE A 60 -17.72 6.26 -1.78
N ARG A 61 -18.89 5.81 -1.32
CA ARG A 61 -19.00 4.65 -0.43
C ARG A 61 -18.50 3.36 -1.11
N ALA A 62 -18.94 3.09 -2.33
CA ALA A 62 -18.52 1.90 -3.08
C ALA A 62 -16.99 1.85 -3.28
N PHE A 63 -16.39 2.97 -3.71
CA PHE A 63 -14.93 3.05 -3.86
C PHE A 63 -14.19 2.99 -2.51
N SER A 64 -14.75 3.55 -1.44
CA SER A 64 -14.15 3.46 -0.10
C SER A 64 -14.10 2.02 0.39
N VAL A 65 -15.19 1.25 0.21
CA VAL A 65 -15.23 -0.19 0.52
C VAL A 65 -14.24 -0.96 -0.37
N TYR A 66 -14.17 -0.65 -1.66
CA TYR A 66 -13.18 -1.22 -2.56
C TYR A 66 -11.74 -1.01 -2.06
N PHE A 67 -11.36 0.22 -1.74
CA PHE A 67 -10.01 0.54 -1.27
C PHE A 67 -9.70 -0.15 0.07
N ALA A 68 -10.67 -0.23 0.98
CA ALA A 68 -10.51 -0.97 2.23
C ALA A 68 -10.21 -2.46 1.98
N LEU A 69 -10.93 -3.09 1.04
CA LEU A 69 -10.72 -4.50 0.68
C LEU A 69 -9.37 -4.73 0.00
N VAL A 70 -8.98 -3.87 -0.94
CA VAL A 70 -7.65 -3.94 -1.58
C VAL A 70 -6.56 -3.80 -0.53
N ASN A 71 -6.67 -2.80 0.36
CA ASN A 71 -5.69 -2.60 1.42
C ASN A 71 -5.62 -3.79 2.38
N LEU A 72 -6.75 -4.40 2.74
CA LEU A 72 -6.77 -5.61 3.56
C LEU A 72 -6.08 -6.78 2.86
N ALA A 73 -6.37 -7.00 1.57
CA ALA A 73 -5.72 -8.06 0.80
C ALA A 73 -4.19 -7.87 0.74
N GLU A 74 -3.73 -6.63 0.54
CA GLU A 74 -2.30 -6.32 0.59
C GLU A 74 -1.69 -6.53 1.99
N GLN A 75 -2.39 -6.16 3.05
CA GLN A 75 -1.94 -6.40 4.43
C GLN A 75 -1.80 -7.89 4.73
N LEU A 76 -2.77 -8.71 4.30
CA LEU A 76 -2.70 -10.16 4.44
C LEU A 76 -1.52 -10.74 3.65
N GLN A 77 -1.31 -10.30 2.42
CA GLN A 77 -0.16 -10.72 1.61
C GLN A 77 1.17 -10.35 2.29
N ARG A 78 1.30 -9.13 2.81
CA ARG A 78 2.48 -8.71 3.58
C ARG A 78 2.72 -9.62 4.80
N ALA A 79 1.66 -9.94 5.54
CA ALA A 79 1.75 -10.84 6.70
C ALA A 79 2.18 -12.27 6.29
N TRP A 80 1.68 -12.79 5.16
CA TRP A 80 2.10 -14.09 4.64
C TRP A 80 3.57 -14.11 4.23
N VAL A 81 4.04 -13.11 3.49
CA VAL A 81 5.46 -12.99 3.08
C VAL A 81 6.37 -12.92 4.30
N LEU A 82 6.00 -12.17 5.35
CA LEU A 82 6.79 -12.11 6.58
C LEU A 82 6.84 -13.46 7.31
N ARG A 83 5.71 -14.16 7.41
CA ARG A 83 5.64 -15.50 8.02
C ARG A 83 6.48 -16.52 7.25
N ASP A 84 6.44 -16.46 5.92
CA ASP A 84 7.24 -17.34 5.06
C ASP A 84 8.74 -17.10 5.26
N ARG A 85 9.17 -15.83 5.28
CA ARG A 85 10.55 -15.43 5.59
C ARG A 85 11.03 -15.91 6.96
N LEU A 86 10.15 -15.96 7.97
CA LEU A 86 10.46 -16.49 9.30
C LEU A 86 10.56 -18.02 9.33
N ARG A 87 9.91 -18.71 8.38
CA ARG A 87 9.94 -20.16 8.23
C ARG A 87 11.09 -20.65 7.34
N ALA A 88 11.70 -19.77 6.56
CA ALA A 88 12.88 -20.09 5.75
C ALA A 88 14.11 -20.42 6.64
N PRO A 89 14.92 -21.43 6.27
CA PRO A 89 16.10 -21.84 7.04
C PRO A 89 17.15 -20.72 7.16
N PRO A 90 18.02 -20.76 8.20
CA PRO A 90 18.85 -19.64 8.61
C PRO A 90 20.07 -19.33 7.71
N ASP A 91 20.21 -19.90 6.51
CA ASP A 91 21.41 -19.81 5.67
C ASP A 91 21.37 -18.74 4.56
N VAL A 92 20.32 -17.93 4.46
CA VAL A 92 20.30 -16.76 3.56
C VAL A 92 20.84 -15.52 4.31
N PRO A 93 21.89 -14.83 3.82
CA PRO A 93 22.45 -13.64 4.46
C PRO A 93 21.38 -12.55 4.62
N ARG A 94 21.04 -12.22 5.88
CA ARG A 94 20.06 -11.18 6.21
C ARG A 94 20.68 -9.79 6.08
N SER A 95 20.52 -9.12 4.94
CA SER A 95 21.07 -7.77 4.73
C SER A 95 20.18 -6.61 5.20
N GLU A 96 19.06 -6.87 5.88
CA GLU A 96 18.15 -5.81 6.34
C GLU A 96 18.03 -5.83 7.86
N ARG A 97 19.15 -5.53 8.53
CA ARG A 97 19.10 -4.88 9.83
C ARG A 97 19.44 -3.42 9.60
N CYS A 98 18.56 -2.53 10.05
CA CYS A 98 18.95 -1.20 10.48
C CYS A 98 20.28 -1.34 11.23
N ALA A 99 21.31 -0.61 10.79
CA ALA A 99 22.60 -0.58 11.48
C ALA A 99 22.34 -0.36 12.98
N PRO A 100 22.98 -1.11 13.89
CA PRO A 100 22.85 -0.79 15.30
C PRO A 100 23.32 0.65 15.48
N ALA A 101 22.44 1.53 15.98
CA ALA A 101 22.85 2.78 16.58
C ALA A 101 23.93 2.42 17.62
N GLY A 102 25.16 2.84 17.36
CA GLY A 102 26.34 2.29 18.03
C GLY A 102 26.31 2.48 19.54
N PRO A 103 26.91 1.58 20.33
CA PRO A 103 27.34 1.93 21.66
C PRO A 103 28.73 2.57 21.53
N GLY A 104 28.77 3.89 21.47
CA GLY A 104 29.94 4.64 21.90
C GLY A 104 30.06 4.50 23.41
N LEU A 105 30.67 3.42 23.90
CA LEU A 105 31.04 3.24 25.29
C LEU A 105 32.32 2.39 25.39
N ARG A 106 33.43 3.15 25.39
CA ARG A 106 34.72 2.92 26.07
C ARG A 106 35.15 1.47 26.27
N SER A 107 36.05 1.02 25.39
CA SER A 107 37.07 0.04 25.77
C SER A 107 38.23 0.79 26.43
N ASP A 108 38.19 0.90 27.76
CA ASP A 108 39.42 1.06 28.53
C ASP A 108 40.24 -0.21 28.38
N GLY A 109 41.41 -0.07 27.77
CA GLY A 109 42.33 -1.16 27.46
C GLY A 109 43.72 -0.62 27.14
N VAL A 110 44.22 0.34 27.92
CA VAL A 110 45.64 0.68 27.96
C VAL A 110 46.23 -0.01 29.20
N PRO A 111 47.23 -0.91 29.04
CA PRO A 111 47.77 -1.70 30.14
C PRO A 111 48.64 -0.86 31.09
N PRO A 112 48.76 -1.26 32.36
CA PRO A 112 49.62 -0.58 33.33
C PRO A 112 51.08 -1.02 33.14
N GLY A 113 51.96 -0.05 32.86
CA GLY A 113 53.40 -0.24 32.78
C GLY A 113 54.11 1.10 32.94
N GLU A 114 54.85 1.23 34.03
CA GLU A 114 55.66 2.37 34.47
C GLU A 114 56.50 2.97 33.31
N ILE A 115 56.77 4.27 33.25
CA ILE A 115 57.95 4.87 33.91
C ILE A 115 57.76 6.39 34.04
N ARG A 116 57.95 6.85 35.27
CA ARG A 116 58.23 8.21 35.72
C ARG A 116 59.54 8.73 35.09
N ALA A 117 59.52 9.97 34.61
CA ALA A 117 60.51 11.05 34.86
C ALA A 117 60.65 11.98 33.63
N GLY A 118 60.46 13.30 33.82
CA GLY A 118 61.17 14.32 33.04
C GLY A 118 62.67 14.31 33.38
N PRO A 119 63.53 15.25 32.93
CA PRO A 119 63.29 16.58 32.35
C PRO A 119 64.01 16.69 30.96
N GLU A 120 64.17 17.80 30.23
CA GLU A 120 64.22 19.26 30.44
C GLU A 120 63.53 20.01 29.30
#